data_AF-A0A2T7NQ95-F1
#
_entry.id   AF-A0A2T7NQ95-F1
#
_cell.length_a   1.000
_cell.length_b   1.000
_cell.length_c   1.000
_cell.angle_alpha   90.00
_cell.angle_beta   90.00
_cell.angle_gamma   90.00
#
_symmetry.space_group_name_H-M   'P 1'
#
loop_
_entity.id
_entity.type
_entity.pdbx_description
1 polymer ?
#
loop_
_entity_poly.entity_id
_entity_poly.type
_entity_poly.pdbx_seq_one_letter_code
_entity_poly.pdbx_strand_id
1 'polypeptide(L)'
;MEYHDRNCEMQCILTVIGFEVQGLDHIPNIGPAMIIYYHGVLPVDMYYVIAKCILVKGRMIHAVGDRFLFKIPGWRLLFEVLNITPGTVQSCIEVLNQGNILAISPGGVREALFGDESYPVMWGRRCGFAKVALQANVPVIPMFTENCREAFRTPRWGRVWLRKIYEKTRLPLVPIYGLFPVKLITHFGEPIYPPEGATPEEFSELVKSRIEDMIQRHQRLPGNIPRAILQRIPWKLKTR
;
A
#
# COMPACT_ATOMS: atom_id res chain seq x y z
N MET A 1 14.22 -6.20 -32.25
CA MET A 1 12.86 -6.75 -32.13
C MET A 1 12.17 -5.96 -31.04
N GLU A 2 11.60 -4.83 -31.43
CA GLU A 2 11.06 -3.80 -30.53
C GLU A 2 9.75 -4.29 -29.90
N TYR A 3 9.77 -4.49 -28.58
CA TYR A 3 8.54 -4.70 -27.80
C TYR A 3 7.96 -3.32 -27.51
N HIS A 4 7.20 -2.82 -28.48
CA HIS A 4 6.57 -1.52 -28.42
C HIS A 4 5.56 -1.47 -27.28
N ASP A 5 5.80 -0.49 -26.41
CA ASP A 5 4.96 0.05 -25.36
C ASP A 5 3.49 0.10 -25.77
N ARG A 6 2.69 -0.85 -25.30
CA ARG A 6 1.23 -0.79 -25.35
C ARG A 6 0.72 -1.07 -23.95
N ASN A 7 0.51 0.01 -23.20
CA ASN A 7 -0.57 0.18 -22.24
C ASN A 7 -1.29 -1.12 -21.90
N CYS A 8 -0.70 -1.91 -21.00
CA CYS A 8 -1.45 -2.94 -20.28
C CYS A 8 -2.28 -2.21 -19.21
N GLU A 9 -3.13 -1.29 -19.68
CA GLU A 9 -4.35 -0.94 -18.97
C GLU A 9 -5.14 -2.24 -18.95
N MET A 10 -5.19 -2.88 -17.79
CA MET A 10 -6.27 -3.81 -17.52
C MET A 10 -7.51 -2.91 -17.42
N GLN A 11 -8.02 -2.49 -18.59
CA GLN A 11 -9.17 -1.62 -18.76
C GLN A 11 -10.41 -2.47 -18.49
N CYS A 12 -10.45 -3.07 -17.30
CA CYS A 12 -11.55 -3.89 -16.83
C CYS A 12 -12.68 -2.95 -16.41
N ILE A 13 -13.40 -2.44 -17.40
CA ILE A 13 -14.72 -1.84 -17.22
C ILE A 13 -15.65 -2.85 -16.52
N LEU A 14 -15.37 -4.16 -16.67
CA LEU A 14 -16.15 -5.29 -16.13
C LEU A 14 -15.82 -5.70 -14.69
N THR A 15 -14.68 -5.29 -14.11
CA THR A 15 -14.42 -5.57 -12.68
C THR A 15 -15.05 -4.50 -11.81
N VAL A 16 -15.60 -4.90 -10.66
CA VAL A 16 -16.21 -3.96 -9.72
C VAL A 16 -15.20 -2.88 -9.33
N ILE A 17 -13.91 -3.17 -9.25
CA ILE A 17 -12.84 -2.17 -9.08
C ILE A 17 -11.90 -2.23 -10.28
N GLY A 18 -11.68 -1.09 -10.97
CA GLY A 18 -10.67 -0.98 -12.02
C GLY A 18 -9.29 -0.73 -11.41
N PHE A 19 -8.22 -1.28 -12.00
CA PHE A 19 -6.88 -1.21 -11.42
C PHE A 19 -5.80 -0.86 -12.46
N GLU A 20 -4.95 0.12 -12.13
CA GLU A 20 -3.82 0.56 -12.93
C GLU A 20 -2.57 0.71 -12.05
N VAL A 21 -1.39 0.53 -12.63
CA VAL A 21 -0.11 0.71 -11.94
C VAL A 21 0.80 1.58 -12.78
N GLN A 22 1.36 2.61 -12.15
CA GLN A 22 2.32 3.54 -12.70
C GLN A 22 3.64 3.46 -11.91
N GLY A 23 4.77 3.63 -12.59
CA GLY A 23 6.10 3.56 -11.98
C GLY A 23 6.55 2.14 -11.60
N LEU A 24 5.96 1.09 -12.18
CA LEU A 24 6.34 -0.30 -11.90
C LEU A 24 7.84 -0.53 -12.14
N ASP A 25 8.46 0.20 -13.07
CA ASP A 25 9.88 0.12 -13.40
C ASP A 25 10.81 0.52 -12.24
N HIS A 26 10.32 1.26 -11.24
CA HIS A 26 11.07 1.54 -10.02
C HIS A 26 11.30 0.28 -9.17
N ILE A 27 10.49 -0.76 -9.34
CA ILE A 27 10.75 -2.07 -8.74
C ILE A 27 11.87 -2.76 -9.51
N PRO A 28 12.99 -3.11 -8.86
CA PRO A 28 14.12 -3.73 -9.54
C PRO A 28 13.75 -5.13 -10.05
N ASN A 29 14.25 -5.47 -11.23
CA ASN A 29 14.07 -6.80 -11.82
C ASN A 29 14.90 -7.87 -11.08
N ILE A 30 16.00 -7.47 -10.45
CA ILE A 30 16.94 -8.33 -9.71
C ILE A 30 17.34 -7.61 -8.43
N GLY A 31 17.48 -8.37 -7.34
CA GLY A 31 17.93 -7.85 -6.05
C GLY A 31 16.79 -7.33 -5.16
N PRO A 32 17.12 -6.96 -3.91
CA PRO A 32 16.12 -6.62 -2.93
C PRO A 32 15.64 -5.17 -3.04
N ALA A 33 14.39 -4.96 -2.66
CA ALA A 33 13.81 -3.64 -2.47
C ALA A 33 12.70 -3.72 -1.43
N MET A 34 12.41 -2.58 -0.79
CA MET A 34 11.32 -2.48 0.15
C MET A 34 10.27 -1.50 -0.33
N ILE A 35 9.03 -1.94 -0.45
CA ILE A 35 7.88 -1.09 -0.78
C ILE A 35 7.25 -0.60 0.51
N ILE A 36 7.22 0.72 0.70
CA ILE A 36 6.54 1.34 1.83
C ILE A 36 5.28 2.03 1.33
N TYR A 37 4.13 1.59 1.84
CA TYR A 37 2.85 1.99 1.25
C TYR A 37 1.82 2.50 2.24
N TYR A 38 0.97 3.39 1.75
CA TYR A 38 -0.20 3.88 2.45
C TYR A 38 -1.26 2.79 2.62
N HIS A 39 -1.78 2.57 3.84
CA HIS A 39 -2.82 1.57 4.06
C HIS A 39 -4.22 2.11 3.75
N GLY A 40 -4.84 1.60 2.68
CA GLY A 40 -6.30 1.72 2.47
C GLY A 40 -7.10 0.98 3.55
N VAL A 41 -8.43 1.02 3.55
CA VAL A 41 -9.20 0.29 4.58
C VAL A 41 -8.99 -1.23 4.46
N LEU A 42 -8.92 -1.73 3.22
CA LEU A 42 -8.50 -3.09 2.88
C LEU A 42 -7.38 -3.01 1.83
N PRO A 43 -6.34 -3.86 1.90
CA PRO A 43 -5.17 -3.80 1.02
C PRO A 43 -5.43 -4.48 -0.34
N VAL A 44 -6.59 -4.21 -0.96
CA VAL A 44 -6.98 -4.83 -2.24
C VAL A 44 -6.01 -4.43 -3.35
N ASP A 45 -5.55 -3.18 -3.32
CA ASP A 45 -4.51 -2.66 -4.19
C ASP A 45 -3.22 -3.47 -4.12
N MET A 46 -2.77 -3.85 -2.92
CA MET A 46 -1.56 -4.64 -2.74
C MET A 46 -1.66 -6.03 -3.40
N TYR A 47 -2.84 -6.67 -3.38
CA TYR A 47 -3.03 -7.95 -4.07
C TYR A 47 -2.92 -7.82 -5.59
N TYR A 48 -3.46 -6.76 -6.17
CA TYR A 48 -3.30 -6.49 -7.59
C TYR A 48 -1.86 -6.13 -7.96
N VAL A 49 -1.16 -5.36 -7.11
CA VAL A 49 0.27 -5.08 -7.27
C VAL A 49 1.09 -6.37 -7.26
N ILE A 50 0.85 -7.26 -6.29
CA ILE A 50 1.50 -8.58 -6.21
C ILE A 50 1.30 -9.35 -7.51
N ALA A 51 0.04 -9.49 -7.95
CA ALA A 51 -0.28 -10.21 -9.19
C ALA A 51 0.40 -9.59 -10.41
N LYS A 52 0.37 -8.26 -10.55
CA LYS A 52 1.01 -7.56 -11.67
C LYS A 52 2.54 -7.69 -11.63
N CYS A 53 3.16 -7.67 -10.45
CA CYS A 53 4.60 -7.87 -10.30
C CYS A 53 5.02 -9.29 -10.71
N ILE A 54 4.24 -10.31 -10.33
CA ILE A 54 4.47 -11.69 -10.77
C ILE A 54 4.34 -11.80 -12.29
N LEU A 55 3.27 -11.26 -12.87
CA LEU A 55 2.98 -11.39 -14.31
C LEU A 55 3.97 -10.62 -15.19
N VAL A 56 4.37 -9.41 -14.79
CA VAL A 56 5.19 -8.51 -15.62
C VAL A 56 6.68 -8.67 -15.35
N LYS A 57 7.07 -8.88 -14.08
CA LYS A 57 8.48 -8.96 -13.67
C LYS A 57 8.92 -10.36 -13.26
N GLY A 58 8.00 -11.32 -13.11
CA GLY A 58 8.33 -12.65 -12.58
C GLY A 58 8.78 -12.62 -11.11
N ARG A 59 8.39 -11.57 -10.37
CA ARG A 59 8.89 -11.31 -9.01
C ARG A 59 7.76 -11.34 -8.01
N MET A 60 7.95 -12.12 -6.94
CA MET A 60 7.04 -12.17 -5.80
C MET A 60 7.33 -11.04 -4.82
N ILE A 61 6.28 -10.40 -4.30
CA ILE A 61 6.38 -9.42 -3.22
C ILE A 61 5.94 -10.09 -1.92
N HIS A 62 6.84 -10.15 -0.94
CA HIS A 62 6.54 -10.61 0.41
C HIS A 62 5.92 -9.46 1.20
N ALA A 63 4.88 -9.72 1.98
CA ALA A 63 4.20 -8.66 2.72
C ALA A 63 4.19 -8.96 4.22
N VAL A 64 4.17 -7.90 5.04
CA VAL A 64 4.11 -8.05 6.50
C VAL A 64 2.69 -7.86 7.00
N GLY A 65 2.13 -8.91 7.61
CA GLY A 65 0.80 -8.90 8.22
C GLY A 65 0.83 -8.66 9.72
N ASP A 66 -0.26 -8.09 10.26
CA ASP A 66 -0.44 -7.98 11.71
C ASP A 66 -0.60 -9.38 12.33
N ARG A 67 0.02 -9.60 13.49
CA ARG A 67 0.02 -10.88 14.21
C ARG A 67 -1.38 -11.41 14.51
N PHE A 68 -2.38 -10.54 14.69
CA PHE A 68 -3.75 -11.00 14.99
C PHE A 68 -4.35 -11.81 13.83
N LEU A 69 -4.00 -11.47 12.58
CA LEU A 69 -4.55 -12.11 11.39
C LEU A 69 -4.23 -13.62 11.36
N PHE A 70 -3.03 -13.98 11.84
CA PHE A 70 -2.57 -15.38 11.92
C PHE A 70 -3.28 -16.20 13.01
N LYS A 71 -4.06 -15.56 13.89
CA LYS A 71 -4.90 -16.25 14.88
C LYS A 71 -6.29 -16.60 14.35
N ILE A 72 -6.66 -16.11 13.16
CA ILE A 72 -7.98 -16.35 12.57
C ILE A 72 -7.95 -17.68 11.81
N PRO A 73 -8.80 -18.67 12.17
CA PRO A 73 -8.90 -19.92 11.44
C PRO A 73 -9.25 -19.69 9.96
N GLY A 74 -8.62 -20.44 9.05
CA GLY A 74 -8.89 -20.39 7.60
C GLY A 74 -8.05 -19.39 6.80
N TRP A 75 -7.39 -18.42 7.45
CA TRP A 75 -6.58 -17.41 6.75
C TRP A 75 -5.13 -17.84 6.46
N ARG A 76 -4.67 -18.91 7.12
CA ARG A 76 -3.29 -19.40 7.00
C ARG A 76 -2.88 -19.71 5.56
N LEU A 77 -3.72 -20.45 4.82
CA LEU A 77 -3.44 -20.83 3.44
C LEU A 77 -3.34 -19.59 2.52
N LEU A 78 -4.24 -18.62 2.71
CA LEU A 78 -4.22 -17.36 1.96
C LEU A 78 -2.92 -16.58 2.21
N PHE A 79 -2.46 -16.51 3.46
CA PHE A 79 -1.23 -15.81 3.80
C PHE A 79 0.02 -16.53 3.31
N GLU A 80 0.04 -17.86 3.33
CA GLU A 80 1.14 -18.65 2.76
C GLU A 80 1.24 -18.43 1.24
N VAL A 81 0.11 -18.47 0.52
CA VAL A 81 0.09 -18.22 -0.94
C VAL A 81 0.53 -16.81 -1.30
N LEU A 82 0.19 -15.81 -0.48
CA LEU A 82 0.53 -14.40 -0.72
C LEU A 82 1.85 -13.98 -0.06
N ASN A 83 2.58 -14.91 0.57
CA ASN A 83 3.80 -14.63 1.35
C ASN A 83 3.61 -13.49 2.38
N ILE A 84 2.46 -13.50 3.06
CA ILE A 84 2.17 -12.59 4.16
C ILE A 84 2.67 -13.24 5.45
N THR A 85 3.67 -12.65 6.09
CA THR A 85 4.27 -13.17 7.34
C THR A 85 4.20 -12.16 8.47
N PRO A 86 4.17 -12.61 9.75
CA PRO A 86 4.37 -11.69 10.86
C PRO A 86 5.84 -11.25 10.87
N GLY A 87 6.09 -9.97 10.61
CA GLY A 87 7.45 -9.45 10.47
C GLY A 87 8.05 -8.96 11.78
N THR A 88 9.18 -9.54 12.18
CA THR A 88 10.16 -8.87 13.06
C THR A 88 11.21 -8.16 12.19
N VAL A 89 11.99 -7.25 12.77
CA VAL A 89 13.09 -6.58 12.03
C VAL A 89 14.03 -7.63 11.40
N GLN A 90 14.41 -8.66 12.17
CA GLN A 90 15.33 -9.69 11.72
C GLN A 90 14.76 -10.52 10.55
N SER A 91 13.52 -11.01 10.66
CA SER A 91 12.89 -11.79 9.59
C SER A 91 12.72 -10.96 8.30
N CYS A 92 12.46 -9.65 8.44
CA CYS A 92 12.37 -8.76 7.29
C CYS A 92 13.72 -8.59 6.59
N ILE A 93 14.81 -8.46 7.35
CA ILE A 93 16.17 -8.39 6.82
C ILE A 93 16.53 -9.70 6.11
N GLU A 94 16.16 -10.85 6.67
CA GLU A 94 16.40 -12.16 6.03
C GLU A 94 15.72 -12.28 4.67
N VAL A 95 14.46 -11.86 4.55
CA VAL A 95 13.74 -11.82 3.27
C VAL A 95 14.48 -10.95 2.25
N LEU A 96 14.97 -9.77 2.67
CA LEU A 96 15.72 -8.87 1.80
C LEU A 96 17.10 -9.42 1.43
N ASN A 97 17.82 -10.06 2.36
CA ASN A 97 19.12 -10.68 2.09
C ASN A 97 19.03 -11.84 1.08
N GLN A 98 17.88 -12.48 0.98
CA GLN A 98 17.58 -13.48 -0.06
C GLN A 98 17.29 -12.85 -1.43
N GLY A 99 17.36 -11.52 -1.55
CA GLY A 99 17.12 -10.78 -2.79
C GLY A 99 15.64 -10.63 -3.14
N ASN A 100 14.73 -10.77 -2.18
CA ASN A 100 13.29 -10.63 -2.39
C ASN A 100 12.81 -9.18 -2.22
N ILE A 101 11.59 -8.89 -2.69
CA ILE A 101 10.91 -7.61 -2.45
C ILE A 101 10.03 -7.75 -1.20
N LEU A 102 10.11 -6.77 -0.31
CA LEU A 102 9.33 -6.73 0.93
C LEU A 102 8.38 -5.52 0.93
N ALA A 103 7.09 -5.71 1.18
CA ALA A 103 6.10 -4.65 1.31
C ALA A 103 5.65 -4.49 2.77
N ILE A 104 5.71 -3.26 3.28
CA ILE A 104 5.28 -2.91 4.63
C ILE A 104 4.43 -1.64 4.58
N SER A 105 3.29 -1.67 5.27
CA SER A 105 2.56 -0.44 5.60
C SER A 105 2.80 -0.07 7.08
N PRO A 106 3.55 1.00 7.37
CA PRO A 106 3.90 1.36 8.76
C PRO A 106 2.68 1.76 9.60
N GLY A 107 1.69 2.39 8.97
CA GLY A 107 0.41 2.75 9.57
C GLY A 107 -0.41 1.51 9.98
N GLY A 108 -0.30 0.43 9.21
CA GLY A 108 -0.92 -0.87 9.48
C GLY A 108 -2.42 -0.78 9.74
N VAL A 109 -2.92 -1.67 10.60
CA VAL A 109 -4.35 -1.75 10.94
C VAL A 109 -4.90 -0.44 11.53
N ARG A 110 -4.08 0.32 12.26
CA ARG A 110 -4.50 1.63 12.81
C ARG A 110 -4.83 2.61 11.69
N GLU A 111 -3.96 2.74 10.71
CA GLU A 111 -4.19 3.60 9.55
C GLU A 111 -5.36 3.08 8.71
N ALA A 112 -5.43 1.76 8.47
CA ALA A 112 -6.50 1.12 7.74
C ALA A 112 -7.88 1.50 8.30
N LEU A 113 -8.09 1.28 9.60
CA LEU A 113 -9.39 1.47 10.24
C LEU A 113 -9.73 2.94 10.53
N PHE A 114 -8.71 3.77 10.77
CA PHE A 114 -8.92 5.09 11.35
C PHE A 114 -8.40 6.26 10.54
N GLY A 115 -7.92 6.11 9.31
CA GLY A 115 -7.84 7.24 8.38
C GLY A 115 -9.20 7.56 7.76
N ASP A 116 -9.28 8.64 7.01
CA ASP A 116 -10.51 9.15 6.41
C ASP A 116 -10.25 9.81 5.05
N GLU A 117 -11.23 10.56 4.53
CA GLU A 117 -11.12 11.27 3.26
C GLU A 117 -9.99 12.32 3.17
N SER A 118 -9.34 12.67 4.28
CA SER A 118 -8.14 13.53 4.27
C SER A 118 -6.84 12.75 4.02
N TYR A 119 -6.92 11.41 3.93
CA TYR A 119 -5.77 10.52 3.73
C TYR A 119 -4.62 10.75 4.73
N PRO A 120 -4.90 10.79 6.06
CA PRO A 120 -3.85 11.04 7.04
C PRO A 120 -2.88 9.86 7.08
N VAL A 121 -1.57 10.15 7.16
CA VAL A 121 -0.52 9.16 7.37
C VAL A 121 -0.32 8.95 8.88
N MET A 122 -0.70 7.77 9.37
CA MET A 122 -0.90 7.48 10.80
C MET A 122 0.17 6.56 11.39
N TRP A 123 1.44 6.86 11.13
CA TRP A 123 2.56 6.00 11.55
C TRP A 123 2.90 6.15 13.03
N GLY A 124 2.63 7.32 13.63
CA GLY A 124 2.98 7.61 15.02
C GLY A 124 4.49 7.49 15.24
N ARG A 125 4.91 6.66 16.21
CA ARG A 125 6.34 6.39 16.49
C ARG A 125 6.86 5.11 15.81
N ARG A 126 6.16 4.58 14.81
CA ARG A 126 6.51 3.30 14.16
C ARG A 126 7.56 3.53 13.06
N CYS A 127 8.83 3.41 13.43
CA CYS A 127 9.98 3.48 12.51
C CYS A 127 10.61 2.10 12.22
N GLY A 128 9.91 0.99 12.50
CA GLY A 128 10.46 -0.37 12.38
C GLY A 128 10.95 -0.72 10.98
N PHE A 129 10.24 -0.27 9.94
CA PHE A 129 10.66 -0.46 8.55
C PHE A 129 11.96 0.30 8.23
N ALA A 130 12.16 1.48 8.82
CA ALA A 130 13.36 2.27 8.61
C ALA A 130 14.59 1.56 9.21
N LYS A 131 14.44 0.90 10.36
CA LYS A 131 15.48 0.02 10.93
C LYS A 131 15.87 -1.11 9.98
N VAL A 132 14.86 -1.75 9.37
CA VAL A 132 15.09 -2.80 8.37
C VAL A 132 15.84 -2.23 7.16
N ALA A 133 15.40 -1.08 6.63
CA ALA A 133 15.99 -0.46 5.45
C ALA A 133 17.47 -0.09 5.66
N LEU A 134 17.76 0.56 6.79
CA LEU A 134 19.10 1.00 7.16
C LEU A 134 20.04 -0.20 7.38
N GLN A 135 19.58 -1.25 8.07
CA GLN A 135 20.41 -2.43 8.35
C GLN A 135 20.63 -3.31 7.12
N ALA A 136 19.62 -3.49 6.27
CA ALA A 136 19.74 -4.25 5.04
C ALA A 136 20.38 -3.43 3.89
N ASN A 137 20.50 -2.11 4.07
CA ASN A 137 20.99 -1.15 3.07
C ASN A 137 20.31 -1.32 1.70
N VAL A 138 18.98 -1.37 1.71
CA VAL A 138 18.15 -1.59 0.50
C VAL A 138 17.36 -0.33 0.12
N PRO A 139 17.05 -0.13 -1.18
CA PRO A 139 16.19 0.96 -1.60
C PRO A 139 14.76 0.81 -1.05
N VAL A 140 14.20 1.93 -0.61
CA VAL A 140 12.78 2.07 -0.25
C VAL A 140 12.00 2.74 -1.38
N ILE A 141 11.00 2.05 -1.91
CA ILE A 141 10.11 2.54 -2.95
C ILE A 141 8.79 2.97 -2.29
N PRO A 142 8.49 4.28 -2.22
CA PRO A 142 7.20 4.73 -1.68
C PRO A 142 6.07 4.38 -2.66
N MET A 143 4.94 3.94 -2.14
CA MET A 143 3.77 3.56 -2.93
C MET A 143 2.51 4.20 -2.37
N PHE A 144 1.70 4.78 -3.25
CA PHE A 144 0.39 5.32 -2.93
C PHE A 144 -0.64 4.87 -3.97
N THR A 145 -1.84 4.49 -3.51
CA THR A 145 -2.94 4.11 -4.40
C THR A 145 -4.08 5.11 -4.29
N GLU A 146 -4.41 5.76 -5.41
CA GLU A 146 -5.57 6.63 -5.53
C GLU A 146 -6.86 5.87 -5.21
N ASN A 147 -7.80 6.57 -4.58
CA ASN A 147 -9.14 6.07 -4.26
C ASN A 147 -9.18 4.83 -3.35
N CYS A 148 -8.07 4.41 -2.74
CA CYS A 148 -8.05 3.24 -1.85
C CYS A 148 -8.97 3.41 -0.62
N ARG A 149 -9.25 4.65 -0.20
CA ARG A 149 -10.26 4.96 0.84
C ARG A 149 -11.65 5.24 0.29
N GLU A 150 -11.81 5.45 -1.01
CA GLU A 150 -13.12 5.55 -1.63
C GLU A 150 -13.66 4.17 -2.02
N ALA A 151 -12.80 3.18 -2.28
CA ALA A 151 -13.20 1.79 -2.50
C ALA A 151 -13.87 1.18 -1.26
N PHE A 152 -13.35 1.50 -0.08
CA PHE A 152 -13.82 0.98 1.21
C PHE A 152 -13.77 2.05 2.29
N ARG A 153 -14.77 2.06 3.17
CA ARG A 153 -14.92 3.03 4.26
C ARG A 153 -15.17 2.33 5.59
N THR A 154 -14.80 3.04 6.65
CA THR A 154 -15.26 2.76 8.01
C THR A 154 -16.34 3.77 8.41
N PRO A 155 -17.34 3.37 9.21
CA PRO A 155 -18.36 4.30 9.65
C PRO A 155 -17.77 5.45 10.49
N ARG A 156 -18.33 6.65 10.31
CA ARG A 156 -17.93 7.83 11.11
C ARG A 156 -18.48 7.78 12.53
N TRP A 157 -19.67 7.18 12.69
CA TRP A 157 -20.28 7.01 14.01
C TRP A 157 -19.41 6.09 14.87
N GLY A 158 -19.25 6.44 16.15
CA GLY A 158 -18.45 5.64 17.08
C GLY A 158 -16.94 5.62 16.84
N ARG A 159 -16.40 6.30 15.82
CA ARG A 159 -14.96 6.27 15.46
C ARG A 159 -14.03 6.59 16.64
N VAL A 160 -14.39 7.56 17.48
CA VAL A 160 -13.61 7.93 18.67
C VAL A 160 -13.59 6.81 19.70
N TRP A 161 -14.75 6.22 20.02
CA TRP A 161 -14.87 5.15 20.99
C TRP A 161 -14.24 3.84 20.48
N LEU A 162 -14.49 3.47 19.22
CA LEU A 162 -13.86 2.32 18.56
C LEU A 162 -12.34 2.47 18.51
N ARG A 163 -11.82 3.68 18.28
CA ARG A 163 -10.38 3.94 18.35
C ARG A 163 -9.83 3.73 19.76
N LYS A 164 -10.51 4.21 20.79
CA LYS A 164 -10.11 3.97 22.20
C LYS A 164 -10.08 2.47 22.52
N ILE A 165 -11.08 1.71 22.06
CA ILE A 165 -11.09 0.25 22.22
C ILE A 165 -9.91 -0.38 21.48
N TYR A 166 -9.72 -0.05 20.21
CA TYR A 166 -8.63 -0.60 19.40
C TYR A 166 -7.25 -0.31 20.03
N GLU A 167 -7.00 0.91 20.54
CA GLU A 167 -5.72 1.21 21.18
C GLU A 167 -5.50 0.41 22.46
N LYS A 168 -6.56 0.03 23.18
CA LYS A 168 -6.50 -0.80 24.39
C LYS A 168 -6.39 -2.30 24.10
N THR A 169 -7.15 -2.80 23.14
CA THR A 169 -7.30 -4.25 22.89
C THR A 169 -6.55 -4.76 21.67
N ARG A 170 -6.18 -3.87 20.75
CA ARG A 170 -5.65 -4.19 19.41
C ARG A 170 -6.58 -5.05 18.54
N LEU A 171 -7.87 -5.16 18.91
CA LEU A 171 -8.86 -5.89 18.14
C LEU A 171 -9.51 -4.99 17.07
N PRO A 172 -9.55 -5.40 15.79
CA PRO A 172 -10.08 -4.61 14.69
C PRO A 172 -11.62 -4.72 14.61
N LEU A 173 -12.32 -4.21 15.62
CA LEU A 173 -13.80 -4.30 15.71
C LEU A 173 -14.53 -3.22 14.89
N VAL A 174 -13.83 -2.52 14.00
CA VAL A 174 -14.41 -1.42 13.22
C VAL A 174 -15.12 -2.02 12.01
N PRO A 175 -16.44 -1.79 11.85
CA PRO A 175 -17.15 -2.26 10.66
C PRO A 175 -16.55 -1.64 9.38
N ILE A 176 -16.53 -2.41 8.30
CA ILE A 176 -16.06 -1.97 6.98
C ILE A 176 -17.22 -2.14 6.01
N TYR A 177 -17.45 -1.14 5.17
CA TYR A 177 -18.39 -1.20 4.06
C TYR A 177 -17.73 -0.62 2.80
N GLY A 178 -18.23 -0.98 1.63
CA GLY A 178 -17.69 -0.47 0.38
C GLY A 178 -17.73 -1.54 -0.71
N LEU A 179 -16.59 -1.75 -1.36
CA LEU A 179 -16.52 -2.33 -2.71
C LEU A 179 -17.17 -1.40 -3.74
N PHE A 180 -17.04 -0.09 -3.52
CA PHE A 180 -17.55 0.90 -4.46
C PHE A 180 -16.79 0.81 -5.77
N PRO A 181 -17.48 1.00 -6.92
CA PRO A 181 -16.83 0.86 -8.20
C PRO A 181 -16.03 2.11 -8.52
N VAL A 182 -14.85 2.23 -7.93
CA VAL A 182 -13.86 3.27 -8.21
C VAL A 182 -12.73 2.70 -9.08
N LYS A 183 -11.93 3.59 -9.67
CA LYS A 183 -10.66 3.21 -10.29
C LYS A 183 -9.54 3.39 -9.26
N LEU A 184 -8.78 2.34 -9.00
CA LEU A 184 -7.54 2.40 -8.23
C LEU A 184 -6.38 2.61 -9.19
N ILE A 185 -5.56 3.63 -8.93
CA ILE A 185 -4.32 3.87 -9.66
C ILE A 185 -3.20 3.85 -8.62
N THR A 186 -2.38 2.80 -8.67
CA THR A 186 -1.20 2.68 -7.80
C THR A 186 -0.02 3.38 -8.45
N HIS A 187 0.60 4.26 -7.69
CA HIS A 187 1.80 5.00 -8.05
C HIS A 187 2.97 4.48 -7.24
N PHE A 188 4.05 4.12 -7.91
CA PHE A 188 5.36 3.91 -7.30
C PHE A 188 6.21 5.17 -7.48
N GLY A 189 6.70 5.74 -6.39
CA GLY A 189 7.66 6.84 -6.44
C GLY A 189 9.08 6.34 -6.68
N GLU A 190 10.00 7.29 -6.85
CA GLU A 190 11.43 6.99 -7.04
C GLU A 190 12.02 6.23 -5.84
N PRO A 191 12.94 5.27 -6.08
CA PRO A 191 13.67 4.60 -5.01
C PRO A 191 14.45 5.57 -4.12
N ILE A 192 14.27 5.45 -2.82
CA ILE A 192 14.96 6.24 -1.79
C ILE A 192 15.98 5.34 -1.11
N TYR A 193 17.26 5.69 -1.25
CA TYR A 193 18.34 4.98 -0.58
C TYR A 193 18.51 5.51 0.85
N PRO A 194 18.79 4.64 1.84
CA PRO A 194 19.08 5.09 3.20
C PRO A 194 20.30 6.03 3.21
N PRO A 195 20.17 7.28 3.70
CA PRO A 195 21.30 8.19 3.76
C PRO A 195 22.34 7.69 4.77
N GLU A 196 23.61 7.95 4.50
CA GLU A 196 24.70 7.58 5.40
C GLU A 196 24.53 8.28 6.76
N GLY A 197 24.59 7.50 7.85
CA GLY A 197 24.45 8.01 9.22
C GLY A 197 23.02 8.40 9.64
N ALA A 198 22.01 8.25 8.78
CA ALA A 198 20.63 8.58 9.13
C ALA A 198 20.08 7.71 10.26
N THR A 199 19.36 8.32 11.20
CA THR A 199 18.61 7.59 12.21
C THR A 199 17.34 6.97 11.61
N PRO A 200 16.79 5.88 12.20
CA PRO A 200 15.51 5.31 11.77
C PRO A 200 14.36 6.32 11.78
N GLU A 201 14.36 7.27 12.71
CA GLU A 201 13.35 8.31 12.82
C GLU A 201 13.44 9.32 11.67
N GLU A 202 14.63 9.82 11.35
CA GLU A 202 14.86 10.74 10.22
C GLU A 202 14.51 10.08 8.90
N PHE A 203 14.97 8.84 8.69
CA PHE A 203 14.66 8.12 7.46
C PHE A 203 13.16 7.80 7.36
N SER A 204 12.52 7.47 8.48
CA SER A 204 11.07 7.29 8.53
C SER A 204 10.32 8.56 8.15
N GLU A 205 10.73 9.73 8.65
CA GLU A 205 10.08 11.00 8.31
C GLU A 205 10.29 11.39 6.85
N LEU A 206 11.48 11.12 6.29
CA LEU A 206 11.75 11.31 4.86
C LEU A 206 10.79 10.48 4.00
N VAL A 207 10.69 9.17 4.24
CA VAL A 207 9.80 8.30 3.46
C VAL A 207 8.33 8.68 3.66
N LYS A 208 7.96 9.10 4.88
CA LYS A 208 6.62 9.61 5.19
C LYS A 208 6.29 10.84 4.35
N SER A 209 7.19 11.82 4.30
CA SER A 209 7.01 13.04 3.50
C SER A 209 6.80 12.74 2.02
N ARG A 210 7.50 11.72 1.49
CA ARG A 210 7.36 11.30 0.08
C ARG A 210 5.99 10.68 -0.20
N ILE A 211 5.44 9.90 0.74
CA ILE A 211 4.08 9.37 0.61
C ILE A 211 3.05 10.49 0.74
N GLU A 212 3.25 11.46 1.64
CA GLU A 212 2.38 12.63 1.76
C GLU A 212 2.40 13.48 0.47
N ASP A 213 3.57 13.70 -0.14
CA ASP A 213 3.71 14.36 -1.43
C ASP A 213 2.96 13.62 -2.55
N MET A 214 3.04 12.28 -2.57
CA MET A 214 2.30 11.45 -3.52
C MET A 214 0.78 11.57 -3.30
N ILE A 215 0.32 11.56 -2.06
CA ILE A 215 -1.09 11.77 -1.73
C ILE A 215 -1.55 13.14 -2.25
N GLN A 216 -0.80 14.21 -1.99
CA GLN A 216 -1.15 15.56 -2.44
C GLN A 216 -1.18 15.68 -3.97
N ARG A 217 -0.26 15.00 -4.66
CA ARG A 217 -0.15 15.05 -6.12
C ARG A 217 -1.24 14.25 -6.83
N HIS A 218 -1.56 13.06 -6.31
CA HIS A 218 -2.38 12.08 -7.02
C HIS A 218 -3.82 12.00 -6.50
N GLN A 219 -4.08 12.37 -5.25
CA GLN A 219 -5.43 12.31 -4.68
C GLN A 219 -6.07 13.69 -4.57
N ARG A 220 -7.29 13.83 -5.10
CA ARG A 220 -8.10 15.03 -4.83
C ARG A 220 -8.73 14.95 -3.45
N LEU A 221 -8.31 15.86 -2.56
CA LEU A 221 -8.77 15.94 -1.17
C LEU A 221 -9.84 17.05 -0.96
N PRO A 222 -10.78 16.88 -0.01
CA PRO A 222 -11.10 15.60 0.62
C PRO A 222 -11.63 14.61 -0.43
N GLY A 223 -11.26 13.36 -0.24
CA GLY A 223 -11.70 12.24 -1.07
C GLY A 223 -13.23 12.10 -1.06
N ASN A 224 -13.79 11.70 -2.20
CA ASN A 224 -15.24 11.71 -2.41
C ASN A 224 -15.65 10.55 -3.32
N ILE A 225 -16.56 9.70 -2.84
CA ILE A 225 -16.96 8.46 -3.53
C ILE A 225 -17.61 8.74 -4.90
N PRO A 226 -18.66 9.59 -5.04
CA PRO A 226 -19.24 9.89 -6.35
C PRO A 226 -18.20 10.38 -7.37
N ARG A 227 -17.29 11.26 -6.95
CA ARG A 227 -16.20 11.75 -7.81
C ARG A 227 -15.26 10.62 -8.25
N ALA A 228 -14.87 9.75 -7.32
CA ALA A 228 -14.00 8.62 -7.61
C ALA A 228 -14.66 7.58 -8.54
N ILE A 229 -15.98 7.42 -8.45
CA ILE A 229 -16.74 6.58 -9.41
C ILE A 229 -16.73 7.24 -10.79
N LEU A 230 -16.96 8.55 -10.89
CA LEU A 230 -16.95 9.28 -12.17
C LEU A 230 -15.60 9.24 -12.89
N GLN A 231 -14.48 9.12 -12.16
CA GLN A 231 -13.15 8.95 -12.73
C GLN A 231 -12.99 7.66 -13.57
N ARG A 232 -13.91 6.69 -13.44
CA ARG A 232 -13.93 5.50 -14.31
C ARG A 232 -14.39 5.79 -15.72
N ILE A 233 -15.18 6.84 -15.90
CA ILE A 233 -15.75 7.15 -17.20
C ILE A 233 -14.64 7.83 -18.00
N PRO A 234 -14.11 7.20 -19.07
CA PRO A 234 -13.14 7.86 -19.93
C PRO A 234 -13.82 9.10 -20.51
N TRP A 235 -13.37 10.28 -20.11
CA TRP A 235 -13.91 11.52 -20.65
C TRP A 235 -13.39 11.71 -22.08
N LYS A 236 -14.00 11.01 -23.05
CA LYS A 236 -13.90 11.37 -24.46
C LYS A 236 -14.76 12.58 -24.74
N LEU A 237 -14.27 13.77 -24.36
CA LEU A 237 -14.62 15.03 -25.01
C LEU A 237 -13.42 15.99 -24.98
N LYS A 238 -12.26 15.54 -25.49
CA LYS A 238 -11.37 16.52 -26.14
C LYS A 238 -12.18 17.11 -27.29
N THR A 239 -12.73 18.30 -27.06
CA THR A 239 -13.21 19.19 -28.12
C THR A 239 -12.14 19.26 -29.20
N ARG A 240 -12.60 19.16 -30.45
CA ARG A 240 -11.83 19.37 -31.67
C ARG A 240 -11.02 20.66 -31.60
#